data_AF-A0A2D9ILA6-F1
#
_entry.id   AF-A0A2D9ILA6-F1
#
_cell.length_a   1.000
_cell.length_b   1.000
_cell.length_c   1.000
_cell.angle_alpha   90.00
_cell.angle_beta   90.00
_cell.angle_gamma   90.00
#
_symmetry.space_group_name_H-M   'P 1'
#
loop_
_entity.id
_entity.type
_entity.pdbx_description
1 polymer ?
#
loop_
_entity_poly.entity_id
_entity_poly.type
_entity_poly.pdbx_seq_one_letter_code
_entity_poly.pdbx_strand_id
1 'polypeptide(L)'
;MSETYPGIKASMGEKDGKIIYYMIKMRAQDLANKMETSKTVDPDASKLVDKMVQRSLKEKRSTGDISRYLSEAHTFGERFMGSFVVATFGGAPKWYPIPLDKKHPTYEFFKSDINDFGLIKFDGTQKYFVLDGQHRLTSLKSLFGLLPDLKNNFQRPPGLVDDELSVLVISNIDPTNEEKTLKEDAFRKRLRRVFTVLNRHAKQTSKVENISMDEDDIAAIHTRRLLNEIELFKWSGDDLSSAVVDINNQQLKEGVGHLTTIATIYEMNKIFLKGIDPLVGEDYFKFSPGQKVVDEKFKDIKGIWELLIKTIDGWKDADRGKMKNHTPKEDREGDGTMDHLLFWPVGQIGLAFYIVDVIQKELQEGSEFDISMVKKALKDINKIDWDLFSGPWYGYTLHKVAKVDQQNRVGKYAKGEPDVKHRMFASGSSPQNIADMIGFLKGEFASDKKSAEIYRDEWEGKLRIYKSSPEQIEKLWNETLSVRKKIAGI
;
A
#
# COMPACT_ATOMS: atom_id res chain seq x y z
N MET A 1 43.76 6.55 -10.29
CA MET A 1 43.78 6.59 -11.77
C MET A 1 42.73 7.59 -12.22
N SER A 2 42.96 8.32 -13.31
CA SER A 2 41.94 9.22 -13.86
C SER A 2 40.75 8.42 -14.39
N GLU A 3 39.54 8.82 -14.06
CA GLU A 3 38.32 8.17 -14.52
C GLU A 3 37.71 8.92 -15.70
N THR A 4 37.08 8.23 -16.63
CA THR A 4 36.41 8.85 -17.77
C THR A 4 35.11 8.13 -18.06
N TYR A 5 34.04 8.90 -18.20
CA TYR A 5 32.70 8.37 -18.48
C TYR A 5 32.14 9.06 -19.72
N PRO A 6 31.47 8.33 -20.62
CA PRO A 6 30.62 8.96 -21.62
C PRO A 6 29.39 9.57 -20.92
N GLY A 7 28.93 10.71 -21.40
CA GLY A 7 27.77 11.34 -20.81
C GLY A 7 27.17 12.46 -21.63
N ILE A 8 26.23 13.15 -21.00
CA ILE A 8 25.57 14.35 -21.53
C ILE A 8 25.66 15.47 -20.48
N LYS A 9 26.20 16.64 -20.84
CA LYS A 9 26.24 17.86 -20.02
C LYS A 9 24.89 18.55 -20.11
N ALA A 10 24.23 18.74 -18.98
CA ALA A 10 22.95 19.44 -18.89
C ALA A 10 23.02 20.59 -17.89
N SER A 11 22.06 21.51 -18.01
CA SER A 11 21.88 22.57 -17.02
C SER A 11 20.41 22.88 -16.76
N MET A 12 20.10 23.26 -15.53
CA MET A 12 18.74 23.59 -15.09
C MET A 12 18.75 24.85 -14.23
N GLY A 13 17.80 25.76 -14.47
CA GLY A 13 17.67 27.04 -13.77
C GLY A 13 18.28 28.22 -14.51
N GLU A 14 18.15 29.42 -13.93
CA GLU A 14 18.57 30.69 -14.53
C GLU A 14 19.56 31.44 -13.64
N LYS A 15 20.42 32.28 -14.27
CA LYS A 15 21.38 33.17 -13.61
C LYS A 15 22.17 32.44 -12.51
N ASP A 16 22.28 33.02 -11.32
CA ASP A 16 22.99 32.49 -10.15
C ASP A 16 22.36 31.19 -9.59
N GLY A 17 21.15 30.85 -10.03
CA GLY A 17 20.45 29.62 -9.69
C GLY A 17 20.76 28.44 -10.61
N LYS A 18 21.48 28.65 -11.72
CA LYS A 18 21.80 27.58 -12.69
C LYS A 18 22.61 26.47 -12.03
N ILE A 19 22.19 25.23 -12.26
CA ILE A 19 22.89 24.01 -11.86
C ILE A 19 23.36 23.32 -13.12
N ILE A 20 24.66 23.00 -13.18
CA ILE A 20 25.23 22.15 -14.23
C ILE A 20 25.36 20.74 -13.65
N TYR A 21 24.90 19.76 -14.42
CA TYR A 21 24.98 18.36 -14.05
C TYR A 21 25.29 17.50 -15.27
N TYR A 22 25.79 16.30 -15.03
CA TYR A 22 26.18 15.35 -16.07
C TYR A 22 25.37 14.07 -15.91
N MET A 23 24.84 13.58 -17.02
CA MET A 23 24.15 12.30 -17.10
C MET A 23 25.15 11.27 -17.59
N ILE A 24 25.52 10.32 -16.73
CA ILE A 24 26.47 9.25 -17.05
C ILE A 24 25.87 7.89 -16.71
N LYS A 25 26.49 6.82 -17.19
CA LYS A 25 26.22 5.45 -16.76
C LYS A 25 27.40 4.87 -16.02
N MET A 26 27.13 4.04 -15.01
CA MET A 26 28.14 3.29 -14.27
C MET A 26 27.68 1.84 -14.11
N ARG A 27 28.61 0.88 -14.16
CA ARG A 27 28.29 -0.51 -13.79
C ARG A 27 27.88 -0.58 -12.32
N ALA A 28 26.94 -1.45 -11.97
CA ALA A 28 26.47 -1.54 -10.59
C ALA A 28 27.59 -1.89 -9.61
N GLN A 29 28.55 -2.73 -10.01
CA GLN A 29 29.74 -3.01 -9.20
C GLN A 29 30.58 -1.75 -8.96
N ASP A 30 30.85 -0.95 -10.00
CA ASP A 30 31.61 0.29 -9.86
C ASP A 30 30.87 1.29 -8.97
N LEU A 31 29.56 1.45 -9.18
CA LEU A 31 28.72 2.32 -8.39
C LEU A 31 28.74 1.90 -6.91
N ALA A 32 28.54 0.62 -6.61
CA ALA A 32 28.53 0.09 -5.25
C ALA A 32 29.87 0.27 -4.53
N ASN A 33 30.99 0.13 -5.23
CA ASN A 33 32.32 0.29 -4.63
C ASN A 33 32.74 1.75 -4.46
N LYS A 34 32.38 2.63 -5.40
CA LYS A 34 32.90 4.01 -5.45
C LYS A 34 32.01 5.02 -4.73
N MET A 35 30.71 4.77 -4.65
CA MET A 35 29.75 5.72 -4.08
C MET A 35 29.71 5.62 -2.57
N GLU A 36 29.69 6.75 -1.90
CA GLU A 36 29.41 6.83 -0.47
C GLU A 36 27.99 7.29 -0.20
N THR A 37 27.44 6.77 0.91
CA THR A 37 26.22 7.34 1.49
C THR A 37 26.59 8.67 2.13
N SER A 38 25.65 9.63 2.19
CA SER A 38 25.95 11.02 2.55
C SER A 38 26.31 11.26 4.03
N LYS A 39 26.87 10.27 4.75
CA LYS A 39 27.37 10.36 6.13
C LYS A 39 28.51 11.38 6.31
N THR A 40 29.01 11.95 5.21
CA THR A 40 30.29 12.68 5.15
C THR A 40 30.20 13.95 4.31
N VAL A 41 28.97 14.46 4.09
CA VAL A 41 28.75 15.78 3.46
C VAL A 41 28.79 16.91 4.51
N ASP A 42 29.23 16.65 5.75
CA ASP A 42 29.71 17.68 6.68
C ASP A 42 30.32 17.09 7.97
N PRO A 43 31.61 17.29 8.29
CA PRO A 43 32.13 17.02 9.63
C PRO A 43 31.62 18.04 10.67
N ASP A 44 31.28 19.26 10.23
CA ASP A 44 30.99 20.41 11.09
C ASP A 44 29.52 20.87 11.06
N ALA A 45 28.74 20.55 10.01
CA ALA A 45 27.29 20.79 10.04
C ALA A 45 26.60 19.70 10.83
N SER A 46 26.41 20.01 12.12
CA SER A 46 25.22 19.72 12.90
C SER A 46 24.72 18.28 12.82
N LYS A 47 24.75 17.60 13.97
CA LYS A 47 24.08 16.33 14.33
C LYS A 47 22.70 16.06 13.70
N LEU A 48 22.04 17.03 13.04
CA LEU A 48 20.80 16.96 12.30
C LEU A 48 20.90 16.28 10.92
N VAL A 49 21.90 16.62 10.08
CA VAL A 49 22.06 15.99 8.74
C VAL A 49 22.51 14.54 8.91
N ASP A 50 23.47 14.30 9.81
CA ASP A 50 23.85 12.96 10.24
C ASP A 50 22.67 12.17 10.80
N LYS A 51 21.81 12.77 11.64
CA LYS A 51 20.58 12.09 12.10
C LYS A 51 19.60 11.79 10.97
N MET A 52 19.50 12.63 9.94
CA MET A 52 18.62 12.42 8.79
C MET A 52 19.12 11.29 7.88
N VAL A 53 20.43 11.25 7.61
CA VAL A 53 21.09 10.18 6.84
C VAL A 53 21.13 8.87 7.65
N GLN A 54 21.32 8.95 8.97
CA GLN A 54 21.18 7.79 9.84
C GLN A 54 19.73 7.32 9.93
N ARG A 55 18.72 8.17 9.70
CA ARG A 55 17.31 7.77 9.67
C ARG A 55 16.97 7.01 8.39
N SER A 56 17.42 7.46 7.22
CA SER A 56 17.30 6.71 5.96
C SER A 56 18.04 5.37 6.05
N LEU A 57 19.25 5.35 6.61
CA LEU A 57 20.01 4.10 6.78
C LEU A 57 19.45 3.15 7.87
N LYS A 58 18.66 3.66 8.83
CA LYS A 58 18.03 2.83 9.89
C LYS A 58 16.76 2.13 9.43
N GLU A 59 16.21 2.46 8.26
CA GLU A 59 15.09 1.73 7.68
C GLU A 59 15.58 0.43 7.02
N LYS A 60 15.94 -0.53 7.87
CA LYS A 60 16.34 -1.90 7.46
C LYS A 60 15.29 -2.55 6.54
N ARG A 61 14.01 -2.20 6.70
CA ARG A 61 12.89 -2.72 5.91
C ARG A 61 12.99 -2.34 4.43
N SER A 62 13.14 -1.05 4.11
CA SER A 62 13.25 -0.57 2.73
C SER A 62 14.50 -1.12 2.01
N THR A 63 15.61 -1.24 2.74
CA THR A 63 16.84 -1.85 2.22
C THR A 63 16.65 -3.35 1.93
N GLY A 64 15.94 -4.07 2.79
CA GLY A 64 15.61 -5.47 2.59
C GLY A 64 14.70 -5.68 1.38
N ASP A 65 13.66 -4.86 1.24
CA ASP A 65 12.70 -4.97 0.12
C ASP A 65 13.40 -4.69 -1.24
N ILE A 66 14.27 -3.68 -1.35
CA ILE A 66 15.03 -3.43 -2.60
C ILE A 66 16.05 -4.55 -2.88
N SER A 67 16.71 -5.07 -1.84
CA SER A 67 17.65 -6.19 -2.01
C SER A 67 16.95 -7.44 -2.52
N ARG A 68 15.75 -7.71 -1.98
CA ARG A 68 14.88 -8.79 -2.44
C ARG A 68 14.43 -8.57 -3.88
N TYR A 69 13.94 -7.38 -4.22
CA TYR A 69 13.55 -7.00 -5.59
C TYR A 69 14.66 -7.34 -6.60
N LEU A 70 15.87 -6.81 -6.37
CA LEU A 70 16.99 -7.05 -7.27
C LEU A 70 17.35 -8.53 -7.34
N SER A 71 17.35 -9.23 -6.19
CA SER A 71 17.63 -10.66 -6.10
C SER A 71 16.61 -11.53 -6.82
N GLU A 72 15.31 -11.21 -6.75
CA GLU A 72 14.23 -12.07 -7.26
C GLU A 72 13.86 -11.72 -8.70
N ALA A 73 14.08 -10.48 -9.14
CA ALA A 73 13.71 -10.02 -10.48
C ALA A 73 14.25 -10.93 -11.59
N HIS A 74 15.48 -11.43 -11.50
CA HIS A 74 16.04 -12.31 -12.55
C HIS A 74 15.25 -13.61 -12.80
N THR A 75 14.41 -14.02 -11.85
CA THR A 75 13.56 -15.22 -11.96
C THR A 75 12.13 -14.86 -12.37
N PHE A 76 11.63 -13.70 -11.92
CA PHE A 76 10.19 -13.40 -11.96
C PHE A 76 9.81 -12.13 -12.74
N GLY A 77 10.78 -11.38 -13.30
CA GLY A 77 10.47 -10.19 -14.10
C GLY A 77 11.68 -9.33 -14.49
N GLU A 78 11.45 -8.04 -14.64
CA GLU A 78 12.48 -7.06 -14.98
C GLU A 78 13.03 -6.35 -13.73
N ARG A 79 14.32 -6.00 -13.76
CA ARG A 79 14.90 -5.07 -12.77
C ARG A 79 15.22 -3.73 -13.40
N PHE A 80 14.71 -2.66 -12.77
CA PHE A 80 15.04 -1.29 -13.12
C PHE A 80 15.31 -0.48 -11.86
N MET A 81 16.26 0.44 -11.95
CA MET A 81 16.54 1.40 -10.88
C MET A 81 16.50 2.80 -11.46
N GLY A 82 15.76 3.68 -10.79
CA GLY A 82 15.82 5.11 -11.11
C GLY A 82 17.25 5.64 -11.03
N SER A 83 17.46 6.84 -11.58
CA SER A 83 18.78 7.48 -11.55
C SER A 83 19.26 7.75 -10.12
N PHE A 84 20.58 7.65 -9.89
CA PHE A 84 21.22 8.11 -8.67
C PHE A 84 21.57 9.59 -8.81
N VAL A 85 21.19 10.41 -7.84
CA VAL A 85 21.62 11.82 -7.80
C VAL A 85 22.84 11.92 -6.91
N VAL A 86 23.98 12.31 -7.50
CA VAL A 86 25.30 12.24 -6.88
C VAL A 86 25.96 13.61 -6.87
N ALA A 87 26.56 13.97 -5.75
CA ALA A 87 27.49 15.09 -5.66
C ALA A 87 28.94 14.61 -5.65
N THR A 88 29.83 15.35 -6.30
CA THR A 88 31.27 15.09 -6.28
C THR A 88 32.01 16.18 -5.51
N PHE A 89 32.87 15.80 -4.57
CA PHE A 89 33.85 16.69 -3.95
C PHE A 89 35.26 16.26 -4.35
N GLY A 90 36.14 17.21 -4.68
CA GLY A 90 37.44 16.92 -5.29
C GLY A 90 37.31 16.46 -6.75
N GLY A 91 38.41 16.05 -7.39
CA GLY A 91 38.37 15.44 -8.72
C GLY A 91 38.36 16.35 -9.94
N ALA A 92 38.01 17.64 -9.76
CA ALA A 92 37.81 18.68 -10.76
C ALA A 92 37.24 18.14 -12.10
N PRO A 93 35.91 17.97 -12.23
CA PRO A 93 35.30 17.40 -13.43
C PRO A 93 35.64 18.23 -14.67
N LYS A 94 36.25 17.60 -15.68
CA LYS A 94 36.55 18.22 -16.97
C LYS A 94 35.67 17.62 -18.05
N TRP A 95 34.98 18.50 -18.77
CA TRP A 95 34.11 18.13 -19.88
C TRP A 95 34.85 18.22 -21.21
N TYR A 96 34.79 17.15 -22.00
CA TYR A 96 35.36 17.08 -23.35
C TYR A 96 34.22 16.77 -24.33
N PRO A 97 33.67 17.78 -25.02
CA PRO A 97 32.66 17.53 -26.05
C PRO A 97 33.26 16.66 -27.15
N ILE A 98 32.50 15.69 -27.64
CA ILE A 98 32.89 14.90 -28.80
C ILE A 98 32.41 15.65 -30.04
N PRO A 99 33.31 16.14 -30.91
CA PRO A 99 32.89 16.82 -32.13
C PRO A 99 32.22 15.83 -33.07
N LEU A 100 31.05 16.19 -33.60
CA LEU A 100 30.39 15.41 -34.65
C LEU A 100 31.04 15.71 -36.01
N ASP A 101 31.27 14.66 -36.80
CA ASP A 101 31.73 14.82 -38.18
C ASP A 101 30.59 15.29 -39.07
N LYS A 102 30.42 16.61 -39.19
CA LYS A 102 29.37 17.23 -40.01
C LYS A 102 29.37 16.81 -41.48
N LYS A 103 30.44 16.17 -41.98
CA LYS A 103 30.52 15.69 -43.37
C LYS A 103 29.97 14.28 -43.54
N HIS A 104 29.74 13.54 -42.46
CA HIS A 104 29.20 12.19 -42.55
C HIS A 104 27.66 12.26 -42.71
N PRO A 105 27.07 11.56 -43.70
CA PRO A 105 25.63 11.62 -43.99
C PRO A 105 24.72 11.37 -42.77
N THR A 106 25.18 10.52 -41.84
CA THR A 106 24.48 10.21 -40.58
C THR A 106 24.35 11.39 -39.61
N TYR A 107 25.01 12.53 -39.82
CA TYR A 107 24.91 13.69 -38.91
C TYR A 107 24.29 14.93 -39.57
N GLU A 108 23.80 14.82 -40.80
CA GLU A 108 23.18 15.94 -41.55
C GLU A 108 21.93 16.53 -40.86
N PHE A 109 21.26 15.77 -40.00
CA PHE A 109 20.09 16.25 -39.25
C PHE A 109 20.43 17.16 -38.05
N PHE A 110 21.70 17.23 -37.63
CA PHE A 110 22.14 18.13 -36.58
C PHE A 110 22.47 19.51 -37.15
N LYS A 111 21.48 20.41 -37.13
CA LYS A 111 21.60 21.79 -37.63
C LYS A 111 22.50 22.69 -36.78
N SER A 112 22.78 22.32 -35.53
CA SER A 112 23.59 23.09 -34.56
C SER A 112 24.69 22.23 -33.95
N ASP A 113 25.75 22.88 -33.46
CA ASP A 113 26.80 22.19 -32.70
C ASP A 113 26.24 21.56 -31.41
N ILE A 114 26.48 20.25 -31.25
CA ILE A 114 26.16 19.49 -30.04
C ILE A 114 27.40 19.48 -29.17
N ASN A 115 27.46 20.41 -28.21
CA ASN A 115 28.56 20.50 -27.25
C ASN A 115 28.25 19.82 -25.91
N ASP A 116 27.03 19.32 -25.76
CA ASP A 116 26.50 18.63 -24.59
C ASP A 116 26.71 17.12 -24.64
N PHE A 117 27.06 16.51 -25.78
CA PHE A 117 27.49 15.11 -25.85
C PHE A 117 29.01 14.99 -25.78
N GLY A 118 29.53 14.10 -24.92
CA GLY A 118 30.97 14.03 -24.71
C GLY A 118 31.44 13.10 -23.61
N LEU A 119 32.69 13.33 -23.19
CA LEU A 119 33.35 12.60 -22.12
C LEU A 119 33.54 13.51 -20.91
N ILE A 120 33.19 13.02 -19.73
CA ILE A 120 33.58 13.63 -18.46
C ILE A 120 34.79 12.90 -17.88
N LYS A 121 35.85 13.64 -17.57
CA LYS A 121 37.05 13.11 -16.93
C LYS A 121 37.17 13.63 -15.51
N PHE A 122 37.47 12.73 -14.59
CA PHE A 122 37.86 13.06 -13.21
C PHE A 122 39.33 12.71 -12.99
N ASP A 123 40.01 13.49 -12.15
CA ASP A 123 41.45 13.31 -11.89
C ASP A 123 41.78 12.09 -11.00
N GLY A 124 40.78 11.49 -10.35
CA GLY A 124 40.90 10.34 -9.46
C GLY A 124 40.81 10.66 -7.97
N THR A 125 40.79 11.95 -7.57
CA THR A 125 40.66 12.39 -6.17
C THR A 125 39.22 12.63 -5.73
N GLN A 126 38.25 12.49 -6.63
CA GLN A 126 36.83 12.69 -6.37
C GLN A 126 36.29 11.71 -5.32
N LYS A 127 35.44 12.24 -4.46
CA LYS A 127 34.56 11.46 -3.58
C LYS A 127 33.12 11.68 -4.03
N TYR A 128 32.43 10.59 -4.31
CA TYR A 128 31.04 10.59 -4.75
C TYR A 128 30.09 10.40 -3.57
N PHE A 129 29.08 11.26 -3.45
CA PHE A 129 28.08 11.18 -2.38
C PHE A 129 26.67 11.13 -2.97
N VAL A 130 25.92 10.09 -2.60
CA VAL A 130 24.54 9.92 -3.05
C VAL A 130 23.60 10.84 -2.25
N LEU A 131 22.98 11.78 -2.94
CA LEU A 131 21.93 12.65 -2.41
C LEU A 131 20.57 11.96 -2.46
N ASP A 132 20.24 11.34 -3.60
CA ASP A 132 19.03 10.54 -3.77
C ASP A 132 19.37 9.15 -4.30
N GLY A 133 18.70 8.12 -3.76
CA GLY A 133 19.01 6.72 -3.98
C GLY A 133 19.84 6.06 -2.87
N GLN A 134 19.82 6.60 -1.64
CA GLN A 134 20.61 6.06 -0.53
C GLN A 134 20.22 4.62 -0.15
N HIS A 135 18.92 4.30 -0.07
CA HIS A 135 18.43 2.94 0.18
C HIS A 135 18.81 1.99 -0.96
N ARG A 136 18.72 2.47 -2.21
CA ARG A 136 19.14 1.76 -3.43
C ARG A 136 20.64 1.42 -3.39
N LEU A 137 21.50 2.39 -3.06
CA LEU A 137 22.94 2.16 -2.91
C LEU A 137 23.23 1.17 -1.77
N THR A 138 22.55 1.32 -0.63
CA THR A 138 22.75 0.45 0.53
C THR A 138 22.38 -0.99 0.20
N SER A 139 21.31 -1.20 -0.55
CA SER A 139 20.85 -2.52 -1.01
C SER A 139 21.85 -3.14 -1.99
N LEU A 140 22.34 -2.36 -2.97
CA LEU A 140 23.41 -2.82 -3.86
C LEU A 140 24.66 -3.21 -3.07
N LYS A 141 25.16 -2.34 -2.18
CA LYS A 141 26.31 -2.63 -1.32
C LYS A 141 26.09 -3.89 -0.47
N SER A 142 24.88 -4.12 0.02
CA SER A 142 24.52 -5.35 0.77
C SER A 142 24.59 -6.61 -0.10
N LEU A 143 24.04 -6.57 -1.32
CA LEU A 143 24.13 -7.67 -2.29
C LEU A 143 25.56 -7.95 -2.76
N PHE A 144 26.41 -6.93 -2.82
CA PHE A 144 27.85 -7.08 -3.12
C PHE A 144 28.70 -7.46 -1.90
N GLY A 145 28.10 -7.65 -0.71
CA GLY A 145 28.85 -8.03 0.50
C GLY A 145 29.72 -6.92 1.09
N LEU A 146 29.50 -5.66 0.69
CA LEU A 146 30.26 -4.49 1.14
C LEU A 146 29.77 -3.91 2.48
N LEU A 147 28.71 -4.50 3.06
CA LEU A 147 28.13 -4.11 4.34
C LEU A 147 27.95 -5.35 5.23
N PRO A 148 29.02 -5.88 5.83
CA PRO A 148 28.98 -7.13 6.60
C PRO A 148 28.08 -7.04 7.84
N ASP A 149 27.90 -5.83 8.40
CA ASP A 149 27.03 -5.59 9.57
C ASP A 149 25.53 -5.66 9.22
N LEU A 150 25.17 -5.58 7.94
CA LEU A 150 23.82 -5.77 7.45
C LEU A 150 23.64 -7.24 7.10
N LYS A 151 22.84 -7.96 7.90
CA LYS A 151 22.39 -9.31 7.55
C LYS A 151 21.67 -9.24 6.20
N ASN A 152 22.35 -9.72 5.16
CA ASN A 152 21.75 -9.90 3.85
C ASN A 152 21.26 -11.35 3.74
N ASN A 153 19.95 -11.53 3.60
CA ASN A 153 19.34 -12.84 3.40
C ASN A 153 19.14 -13.17 1.92
N PHE A 154 19.52 -12.26 1.02
CA PHE A 154 19.28 -12.37 -0.42
C PHE A 154 20.58 -12.58 -1.17
N GLN A 155 20.52 -13.41 -2.21
CA GLN A 155 21.68 -13.70 -3.03
C GLN A 155 21.85 -12.65 -4.12
N ARG A 156 23.10 -12.38 -4.47
CA ARG A 156 23.38 -11.53 -5.63
C ARG A 156 22.91 -12.26 -6.90
N PRO A 157 21.99 -11.70 -7.68
CA PRO A 157 21.51 -12.35 -8.90
C PRO A 157 22.61 -12.32 -9.98
N PRO A 158 22.56 -13.25 -10.95
CA PRO A 158 23.45 -13.22 -12.10
C PRO A 158 23.37 -11.90 -12.87
N GLY A 159 24.50 -11.47 -13.44
CA GLY A 159 24.59 -10.27 -14.27
C GLY A 159 24.54 -8.93 -13.54
N LEU A 160 24.16 -8.85 -12.26
CA LEU A 160 24.05 -7.57 -11.53
C LEU A 160 25.36 -6.77 -11.57
N VAL A 161 26.50 -7.45 -11.62
CA VAL A 161 27.83 -6.84 -11.75
C VAL A 161 27.89 -5.87 -12.94
N ASP A 162 27.28 -6.24 -14.06
CA ASP A 162 27.38 -5.55 -15.34
C ASP A 162 26.18 -4.65 -15.65
N ASP A 163 25.14 -4.65 -14.81
CA ASP A 163 24.00 -3.75 -14.96
C ASP A 163 24.47 -2.29 -15.04
N GLU A 164 24.02 -1.58 -16.07
CA GLU A 164 24.36 -0.18 -16.28
C GLU A 164 23.33 0.73 -15.60
N LEU A 165 23.77 1.48 -14.58
CA LEU A 165 22.92 2.35 -13.78
C LEU A 165 23.10 3.81 -14.18
N SER A 166 21.98 4.51 -14.29
CA SER A 166 21.95 5.95 -14.59
C SER A 166 22.39 6.77 -13.37
N VAL A 167 23.33 7.71 -13.58
CA VAL A 167 23.89 8.58 -12.54
C VAL A 167 23.86 10.03 -13.00
N LEU A 168 23.23 10.88 -12.19
CA LEU A 168 23.19 12.34 -12.35
C LEU A 168 24.23 12.97 -11.43
N VAL A 169 25.36 13.40 -12.00
CA VAL A 169 26.46 14.01 -11.26
C VAL A 169 26.29 15.52 -11.22
N ILE A 170 25.99 16.07 -10.05
CA ILE A 170 25.90 17.53 -9.83
C ILE A 170 27.31 18.10 -9.71
N SER A 171 27.60 19.05 -10.60
CA SER A 171 28.89 19.73 -10.62
C SER A 171 28.95 20.88 -9.62
N ASN A 172 30.16 21.14 -9.11
CA ASN A 172 30.47 22.33 -8.33
C ASN A 172 30.84 23.54 -9.21
N ILE A 173 30.62 23.51 -10.53
CA ILE A 173 30.86 24.66 -11.41
C ILE A 173 30.02 25.88 -10.96
N ASP A 174 30.65 27.05 -10.98
CA ASP A 174 30.01 28.33 -10.69
C ASP A 174 29.09 28.75 -11.85
N PRO A 175 27.79 29.01 -11.58
CA PRO A 175 26.84 29.42 -12.62
C PRO A 175 27.14 30.79 -13.25
N THR A 176 27.91 31.64 -12.56
CA THR A 176 28.28 32.99 -13.03
C THR A 176 29.59 33.00 -13.79
N ASN A 177 30.41 31.97 -13.64
CA ASN A 177 31.67 31.80 -14.35
C ASN A 177 31.98 30.30 -14.49
N GLU A 178 31.71 29.74 -15.68
CA GLU A 178 31.86 28.29 -15.93
C GLU A 178 33.33 27.80 -15.85
N GLU A 179 34.32 28.70 -15.80
CA GLU A 179 35.73 28.38 -15.58
C GLU A 179 36.12 28.28 -14.10
N LYS A 180 35.20 28.67 -13.19
CA LYS A 180 35.40 28.61 -11.74
C LYS A 180 34.50 27.57 -11.10
N THR A 181 34.95 27.04 -9.96
CA THR A 181 34.13 26.21 -9.08
C THR A 181 33.58 27.05 -7.94
N LEU A 182 32.34 26.78 -7.53
CA LEU A 182 31.75 27.29 -6.31
C LEU A 182 32.66 26.99 -5.11
N LYS A 183 32.72 27.95 -4.18
CA LYS A 183 33.26 27.70 -2.85
C LYS A 183 32.50 26.55 -2.19
N GLU A 184 33.23 25.74 -1.42
CA GLU A 184 32.71 24.51 -0.84
C GLU A 184 31.43 24.72 -0.03
N ASP A 185 31.38 25.73 0.83
CA ASP A 185 30.18 26.06 1.63
C ASP A 185 28.95 26.41 0.77
N ALA A 186 29.17 27.14 -0.32
CA ALA A 186 28.10 27.50 -1.25
C ALA A 186 27.58 26.27 -1.99
N PHE A 187 28.49 25.38 -2.39
CA PHE A 187 28.13 24.10 -3.00
C PHE A 187 27.35 23.21 -2.01
N ARG A 188 27.84 23.03 -0.78
CA ARG A 188 27.14 22.29 0.28
C ARG A 188 25.73 22.84 0.55
N LYS A 189 25.57 24.16 0.59
CA LYS A 189 24.24 24.82 0.73
C LYS A 189 23.32 24.49 -0.45
N ARG A 190 23.83 24.49 -1.67
CA ARG A 190 23.09 24.08 -2.88
C ARG A 190 22.64 22.62 -2.80
N LEU A 191 23.54 21.71 -2.43
CA LEU A 191 23.22 20.28 -2.29
C LEU A 191 22.12 20.03 -1.24
N ARG A 192 22.15 20.73 -0.10
CA ARG A 192 21.08 20.65 0.92
C ARG A 192 19.71 21.04 0.36
N ARG A 193 19.64 22.07 -0.50
CA ARG A 193 18.38 22.48 -1.15
C ARG A 193 17.88 21.41 -2.10
N VAL A 194 18.74 20.89 -2.98
CA VAL A 194 18.40 19.81 -3.91
C VAL A 194 17.86 18.60 -3.14
N PHE A 195 18.60 18.15 -2.12
CA PHE A 195 18.19 17.03 -1.26
C PHE A 195 16.83 17.24 -0.60
N THR A 196 16.59 18.44 -0.04
CA THR A 196 15.33 18.75 0.65
C THR A 196 14.15 18.76 -0.31
N VAL A 197 14.32 19.28 -1.52
CA VAL A 197 13.26 19.35 -2.53
C VAL A 197 12.90 17.95 -3.05
N LEU A 198 13.90 17.13 -3.40
CA LEU A 198 13.69 15.76 -3.87
C LEU A 198 12.87 14.94 -2.86
N ASN A 199 13.22 15.02 -1.57
CA ASN A 199 12.52 14.26 -0.53
C ASN A 199 11.18 14.87 -0.11
N ARG A 200 11.02 16.20 -0.13
CA ARG A 200 9.76 16.85 0.28
C ARG A 200 8.62 16.58 -0.70
N HIS A 201 8.93 16.49 -1.98
CA HIS A 201 7.92 16.35 -3.04
C HIS A 201 7.65 14.90 -3.45
N ALA A 202 8.47 13.94 -3.00
CA ALA A 202 8.19 12.51 -3.11
C ALA A 202 7.00 12.13 -2.22
N LYS A 203 5.78 12.35 -2.71
CA LYS A 203 4.56 11.88 -2.05
C LYS A 203 4.45 10.37 -2.26
N GLN A 204 4.12 9.66 -1.20
CA GLN A 204 3.69 8.26 -1.34
C GLN A 204 2.40 8.23 -2.15
N THR A 205 2.37 7.33 -3.13
CA THR A 205 1.15 6.96 -3.85
C THR A 205 0.12 6.43 -2.86
N SER A 206 -1.15 6.72 -3.13
CA SER A 206 -2.25 6.22 -2.32
C SER A 206 -2.36 4.70 -2.46
N LYS A 207 -2.98 4.06 -1.47
CA LYS A 207 -3.23 2.61 -1.50
C LYS A 207 -3.99 2.16 -2.74
N VAL A 208 -4.96 2.96 -3.19
CA VAL A 208 -5.80 2.66 -4.36
C VAL A 208 -4.98 2.72 -5.65
N GLU A 209 -4.12 3.74 -5.79
CA GLU A 209 -3.19 3.84 -6.93
C GLU A 209 -2.22 2.66 -6.95
N ASN A 210 -1.66 2.26 -5.79
CA ASN A 210 -0.79 1.09 -5.71
C ASN A 210 -1.52 -0.19 -6.14
N ILE A 211 -2.70 -0.48 -5.59
CA ILE A 211 -3.48 -1.67 -5.97
C ILE A 211 -3.79 -1.68 -7.48
N SER A 212 -3.96 -0.52 -8.09
CA SER A 212 -4.29 -0.40 -9.51
C SER A 212 -3.09 -0.64 -10.45
N MET A 213 -1.85 -0.56 -9.96
CA MET A 213 -0.64 -0.62 -10.79
C MET A 213 0.35 -1.73 -10.38
N ASP A 214 0.24 -2.27 -9.17
CA ASP A 214 1.22 -3.19 -8.60
C ASP A 214 1.15 -4.59 -9.25
N GLU A 215 2.19 -4.97 -10.01
CA GLU A 215 2.34 -6.28 -10.66
C GLU A 215 3.19 -7.28 -9.85
N ASP A 216 3.59 -6.90 -8.63
CA ASP A 216 4.32 -7.76 -7.71
C ASP A 216 3.40 -8.32 -6.61
N ASP A 217 2.43 -7.52 -6.14
CA ASP A 217 1.45 -7.95 -5.15
C ASP A 217 0.37 -8.82 -5.80
N ILE A 218 0.48 -10.13 -5.60
CA ILE A 218 -0.51 -11.13 -6.07
C ILE A 218 -1.96 -10.78 -5.68
N ALA A 219 -2.21 -10.19 -4.50
CA ALA A 219 -3.56 -9.80 -4.11
C ALA A 219 -4.06 -8.60 -4.94
N ALA A 220 -3.16 -7.66 -5.30
CA ALA A 220 -3.48 -6.56 -6.21
C ALA A 220 -3.75 -7.07 -7.63
N ILE A 221 -2.90 -7.97 -8.14
CA ILE A 221 -3.08 -8.63 -9.45
C ILE A 221 -4.45 -9.35 -9.49
N HIS A 222 -4.76 -10.17 -8.49
CA HIS A 222 -6.04 -10.86 -8.40
C HIS A 222 -7.22 -9.88 -8.32
N THR A 223 -7.08 -8.80 -7.56
CA THR A 223 -8.11 -7.75 -7.48
C THR A 223 -8.42 -7.18 -8.86
N ARG A 224 -7.41 -6.77 -9.63
CA ARG A 224 -7.61 -6.25 -10.99
C ARG A 224 -8.20 -7.30 -11.93
N ARG A 225 -7.76 -8.55 -11.85
CA ARG A 225 -8.34 -9.65 -12.63
C ARG A 225 -9.80 -9.90 -12.29
N LEU A 226 -10.20 -9.89 -11.02
CA LEU A 226 -11.60 -10.04 -10.62
C LEU A 226 -12.49 -8.95 -11.21
N LEU A 227 -12.02 -7.70 -11.24
CA LEU A 227 -12.76 -6.58 -11.85
C LEU A 227 -13.04 -6.80 -13.34
N ASN A 228 -12.17 -7.54 -14.03
CA ASN A 228 -12.31 -7.83 -15.46
C ASN A 228 -13.01 -9.16 -15.75
N GLU A 229 -12.94 -10.14 -14.84
CA GLU A 229 -13.43 -11.50 -15.09
C GLU A 229 -14.78 -11.80 -14.43
N ILE A 230 -15.12 -11.16 -13.31
CA ILE A 230 -16.41 -11.36 -12.63
C ILE A 230 -17.45 -10.39 -13.22
N GLU A 231 -18.51 -10.95 -13.81
CA GLU A 231 -19.59 -10.19 -14.47
C GLU A 231 -20.15 -9.04 -13.63
N LEU A 232 -20.38 -9.28 -12.33
CA LEU A 232 -20.88 -8.26 -11.40
C LEU A 232 -19.92 -7.07 -11.22
N PHE A 233 -18.62 -7.30 -11.32
CA PHE A 233 -17.59 -6.27 -11.13
C PHE A 233 -17.16 -5.61 -12.42
N LYS A 234 -17.39 -6.26 -13.57
CA LYS A 234 -17.11 -5.67 -14.88
C LYS A 234 -17.90 -4.37 -15.03
N TRP A 235 -17.19 -3.33 -15.44
CA TRP A 235 -17.79 -2.05 -15.76
C TRP A 235 -17.23 -1.57 -17.09
N SER A 236 -18.13 -1.24 -18.01
CA SER A 236 -17.81 -0.77 -19.37
C SER A 236 -18.60 0.49 -19.77
N GLY A 237 -19.36 1.08 -18.82
CA GLY A 237 -20.17 2.27 -19.07
C GLY A 237 -19.38 3.56 -18.87
N ASP A 238 -19.89 4.67 -19.40
CA ASP A 238 -19.31 6.01 -19.18
C ASP A 238 -19.75 6.65 -17.84
N ASP A 239 -20.82 6.11 -17.22
CA ASP A 239 -21.37 6.64 -15.97
C ASP A 239 -20.82 5.90 -14.74
N LEU A 240 -19.88 6.55 -14.05
CA LEU A 240 -19.27 6.08 -12.80
C LEU A 240 -20.31 5.81 -11.69
N SER A 241 -21.51 6.39 -11.77
CA SER A 241 -22.56 6.19 -10.77
C SER A 241 -23.17 4.77 -10.79
N SER A 242 -22.96 4.02 -11.89
CA SER A 242 -23.45 2.65 -12.06
C SER A 242 -22.44 1.56 -11.65
N ALA A 243 -21.18 1.93 -11.43
CA ALA A 243 -20.12 0.97 -11.12
C ALA A 243 -20.42 0.22 -9.81
N VAL A 244 -20.24 -1.09 -9.79
CA VAL A 244 -20.46 -1.88 -8.56
C VAL A 244 -19.31 -1.69 -7.57
N VAL A 245 -18.10 -1.41 -8.06
CA VAL A 245 -16.90 -1.23 -7.24
C VAL A 245 -16.40 0.21 -7.35
N ASP A 246 -16.22 0.88 -6.21
CA ASP A 246 -15.54 2.18 -6.16
C ASP A 246 -14.02 1.97 -6.30
N ILE A 247 -13.46 2.44 -7.42
CA ILE A 247 -12.03 2.36 -7.74
C ILE A 247 -11.24 3.61 -7.33
N ASN A 248 -11.90 4.62 -6.73
CA ASN A 248 -11.30 5.90 -6.39
C ASN A 248 -11.14 6.07 -4.87
N ASN A 249 -12.11 5.58 -4.09
CA ASN A 249 -12.12 5.75 -2.63
C ASN A 249 -11.85 4.43 -1.90
N GLN A 250 -11.20 4.53 -0.73
CA GLN A 250 -10.97 3.39 0.16
C GLN A 250 -12.18 3.05 1.04
N GLN A 251 -13.10 3.99 1.19
CA GLN A 251 -14.25 3.90 2.10
C GLN A 251 -15.51 4.27 1.34
N LEU A 252 -16.60 3.59 1.65
CA LEU A 252 -17.93 3.94 1.15
C LEU A 252 -18.61 4.95 2.07
N LYS A 253 -19.50 5.74 1.48
CA LYS A 253 -20.40 6.66 2.20
C LYS A 253 -21.82 6.11 2.18
N GLU A 254 -22.66 6.67 3.04
CA GLU A 254 -24.10 6.40 3.05
C GLU A 254 -24.75 6.71 1.69
N GLY A 255 -25.73 5.90 1.27
CA GLY A 255 -26.48 6.12 0.03
C GLY A 255 -25.73 5.87 -1.29
N VAL A 256 -24.43 5.56 -1.27
CA VAL A 256 -23.67 5.33 -2.52
C VAL A 256 -24.06 4.00 -3.18
N GLY A 257 -24.20 4.02 -4.51
CA GLY A 257 -24.61 2.87 -5.33
C GLY A 257 -23.56 1.76 -5.49
N HIS A 258 -22.36 1.92 -4.93
CA HIS A 258 -21.30 0.90 -4.97
C HIS A 258 -21.55 -0.19 -3.92
N LEU A 259 -21.27 -1.46 -4.24
CA LEU A 259 -21.32 -2.58 -3.28
C LEU A 259 -20.08 -2.58 -2.38
N THR A 260 -18.92 -2.28 -2.97
CA THR A 260 -17.62 -2.39 -2.30
C THR A 260 -16.61 -1.42 -2.94
N THR A 261 -15.37 -1.45 -2.46
CA THR A 261 -14.25 -0.67 -3.03
C THR A 261 -13.14 -1.60 -3.51
N ILE A 262 -12.31 -1.12 -4.44
CA ILE A 262 -11.11 -1.86 -4.88
C ILE A 262 -10.19 -2.17 -3.69
N ALA A 263 -10.11 -1.28 -2.71
CA ALA A 263 -9.34 -1.49 -1.49
C ALA A 263 -9.91 -2.61 -0.62
N THR A 264 -11.24 -2.77 -0.59
CA THR A 264 -11.91 -3.84 0.16
C THR A 264 -11.72 -5.20 -0.50
N ILE A 265 -11.87 -5.28 -1.83
CA ILE A 265 -11.60 -6.51 -2.59
C ILE A 265 -10.15 -6.96 -2.38
N TYR A 266 -9.20 -6.02 -2.45
CA TYR A 266 -7.80 -6.27 -2.16
C TYR A 266 -7.55 -6.84 -0.76
N GLU A 267 -8.11 -6.20 0.28
CA GLU A 267 -7.95 -6.71 1.65
C GLU A 267 -8.55 -8.09 1.84
N MET A 268 -9.74 -8.35 1.27
CA MET A 268 -10.36 -9.67 1.31
C MET A 268 -9.49 -10.71 0.58
N ASN A 269 -8.92 -10.36 -0.58
CA ASN A 269 -8.01 -11.25 -1.31
C ASN A 269 -6.76 -11.58 -0.48
N LYS A 270 -6.18 -10.62 0.23
CA LYS A 270 -5.08 -10.89 1.16
C LYS A 270 -5.48 -11.86 2.26
N ILE A 271 -6.66 -11.67 2.85
CA ILE A 271 -7.20 -12.54 3.91
C ILE A 271 -7.39 -13.95 3.36
N PHE A 272 -8.06 -14.11 2.22
CA PHE A 272 -8.28 -15.40 1.60
C PHE A 272 -6.98 -16.10 1.23
N LEU A 273 -6.01 -15.41 0.63
CA LEU A 273 -4.71 -16.00 0.26
C LEU A 273 -3.95 -16.53 1.48
N LYS A 274 -3.98 -15.82 2.62
CA LYS A 274 -3.41 -16.30 3.89
C LYS A 274 -4.20 -17.45 4.50
N GLY A 275 -5.51 -17.49 4.27
CA GLY A 275 -6.39 -18.52 4.80
C GLY A 275 -6.28 -19.85 4.07
N ILE A 276 -6.20 -19.81 2.74
CA ILE A 276 -6.09 -21.01 1.90
C ILE A 276 -4.67 -21.58 1.86
N ASP A 277 -3.67 -20.79 2.24
CA ASP A 277 -2.27 -21.20 2.27
C ASP A 277 -1.56 -20.67 3.53
N PRO A 278 -1.35 -21.52 4.54
CA PRO A 278 -0.70 -21.13 5.79
C PRO A 278 0.74 -20.61 5.64
N LEU A 279 1.40 -20.87 4.49
CA LEU A 279 2.75 -20.37 4.22
C LEU A 279 2.75 -18.91 3.75
N VAL A 280 1.59 -18.39 3.35
CA VAL A 280 1.45 -17.01 2.88
C VAL A 280 1.48 -16.03 4.07
N GLY A 281 2.57 -15.28 4.19
CA GLY A 281 2.74 -14.18 5.14
C GLY A 281 2.62 -12.80 4.50
N GLU A 282 2.82 -11.73 5.27
CA GLU A 282 2.80 -10.34 4.74
C GLU A 282 3.87 -10.10 3.66
N ASP A 283 5.02 -10.76 3.76
CA ASP A 283 6.10 -10.61 2.78
C ASP A 283 5.80 -11.27 1.44
N TYR A 284 4.75 -12.10 1.34
CA TYR A 284 4.31 -12.72 0.09
C TYR A 284 3.65 -11.72 -0.87
N PHE A 285 3.13 -10.61 -0.35
CA PHE A 285 2.43 -9.58 -1.13
C PHE A 285 3.37 -8.47 -1.63
N LYS A 286 4.68 -8.62 -1.45
CA LYS A 286 5.66 -7.62 -1.88
C LYS A 286 6.35 -7.96 -3.20
N PHE A 287 6.25 -9.23 -3.62
CA PHE A 287 6.99 -9.77 -4.75
C PHE A 287 6.14 -10.85 -5.41
N SER A 288 6.13 -10.87 -6.75
CA SER A 288 5.37 -11.87 -7.48
C SER A 288 5.99 -13.26 -7.26
N PRO A 289 5.18 -14.29 -6.91
CA PRO A 289 5.65 -15.67 -6.84
C PRO A 289 5.80 -16.33 -8.23
N GLY A 290 5.66 -15.54 -9.30
CA GLY A 290 5.69 -16.00 -10.69
C GLY A 290 4.31 -16.34 -11.24
N GLN A 291 4.15 -16.18 -12.56
CA GLN A 291 2.85 -16.23 -13.24
C GLN A 291 2.07 -17.52 -13.01
N LYS A 292 2.76 -18.67 -12.96
CA LYS A 292 2.11 -19.97 -12.73
C LYS A 292 1.39 -20.01 -11.37
N VAL A 293 2.04 -19.58 -10.30
CA VAL A 293 1.47 -19.57 -8.95
C VAL A 293 0.35 -18.54 -8.86
N VAL A 294 0.54 -17.37 -9.49
CA VAL A 294 -0.50 -16.34 -9.62
C VAL A 294 -1.75 -16.92 -10.29
N ASP A 295 -1.62 -17.65 -11.39
CA ASP A 295 -2.76 -18.24 -12.09
C ASP A 295 -3.45 -19.38 -11.32
N GLU A 296 -2.68 -20.19 -10.59
CA GLU A 296 -3.20 -21.26 -9.75
C GLU A 296 -4.04 -20.69 -8.61
N LYS A 297 -3.48 -19.79 -7.80
CA LYS A 297 -4.18 -19.17 -6.67
C LYS A 297 -5.36 -18.30 -7.10
N PHE A 298 -5.29 -17.69 -8.29
CA PHE A 298 -6.41 -16.90 -8.81
C PHE A 298 -7.68 -17.74 -9.01
N LYS A 299 -7.55 -19.02 -9.40
CA LYS A 299 -8.72 -19.90 -9.56
C LYS A 299 -9.48 -20.07 -8.25
N ASP A 300 -8.76 -20.27 -7.15
CA ASP A 300 -9.35 -20.40 -5.82
C ASP A 300 -10.03 -19.10 -5.39
N ILE A 301 -9.32 -17.97 -5.50
CA ILE A 301 -9.86 -16.65 -5.15
C ILE A 301 -11.09 -16.31 -5.97
N LYS A 302 -11.06 -16.55 -7.28
CA LYS A 302 -12.22 -16.35 -8.16
C LYS A 302 -13.41 -17.23 -7.72
N GLY A 303 -13.16 -18.51 -7.43
CA GLY A 303 -14.19 -19.43 -6.95
C GLY A 303 -14.83 -18.98 -5.62
N ILE A 304 -14.04 -18.45 -4.70
CA ILE A 304 -14.54 -17.86 -3.44
C ILE A 304 -15.48 -16.68 -3.73
N TRP A 305 -15.04 -15.73 -4.56
CA TRP A 305 -15.86 -14.56 -4.91
C TRP A 305 -17.15 -14.92 -5.64
N GLU A 306 -17.09 -15.82 -6.62
CA GLU A 306 -18.27 -16.29 -7.33
C GLU A 306 -19.28 -16.95 -6.37
N LEU A 307 -18.80 -17.71 -5.39
CA LEU A 307 -19.64 -18.31 -4.37
C LEU A 307 -20.25 -17.27 -3.43
N LEU A 308 -19.48 -16.28 -2.97
CA LEU A 308 -19.97 -15.17 -2.15
C LEU A 308 -21.09 -14.40 -2.87
N ILE A 309 -20.83 -13.97 -4.10
CA ILE A 309 -21.78 -13.24 -4.94
C ILE A 309 -23.04 -14.07 -5.21
N LYS A 310 -22.89 -15.40 -5.36
CA LYS A 310 -24.05 -16.29 -5.54
C LYS A 310 -24.86 -16.49 -4.26
N THR A 311 -24.22 -16.47 -3.09
CA THR A 311 -24.83 -16.92 -1.84
C THR A 311 -25.39 -15.78 -1.02
N ILE A 312 -24.74 -14.62 -0.97
CA ILE A 312 -25.16 -13.51 -0.11
C ILE A 312 -26.32 -12.77 -0.75
N ASP A 313 -27.44 -12.70 -0.04
CA ASP A 313 -28.67 -12.08 -0.54
C ASP A 313 -28.44 -10.59 -0.87
N GLY A 314 -28.96 -10.18 -2.03
CA GLY A 314 -28.91 -8.80 -2.51
C GLY A 314 -27.60 -8.36 -3.17
N TRP A 315 -26.49 -9.11 -3.09
CA TRP A 315 -25.22 -8.68 -3.70
C TRP A 315 -25.30 -8.53 -5.22
N LYS A 316 -26.15 -9.32 -5.90
CA LYS A 316 -26.31 -9.26 -7.35
C LYS A 316 -27.30 -8.20 -7.82
N ASP A 317 -28.38 -7.99 -7.08
CA ASP A 317 -29.63 -7.44 -7.59
C ASP A 317 -30.28 -6.38 -6.71
N ALA A 318 -29.86 -6.23 -5.45
CA ALA A 318 -30.39 -5.16 -4.60
C ALA A 318 -29.95 -3.78 -5.09
N ASP A 319 -30.81 -2.78 -4.82
CA ASP A 319 -30.40 -1.38 -4.89
C ASP A 319 -29.41 -1.08 -3.76
N ARG A 320 -28.13 -1.11 -4.11
CA ARG A 320 -27.00 -0.95 -3.19
C ARG A 320 -27.04 0.39 -2.45
N GLY A 321 -27.61 1.44 -3.05
CA GLY A 321 -27.77 2.75 -2.41
C GLY A 321 -28.74 2.68 -1.22
N LYS A 322 -29.76 1.83 -1.33
CA LYS A 322 -30.77 1.62 -0.28
C LYS A 322 -30.32 0.73 0.87
N MET A 323 -29.24 -0.03 0.70
CA MET A 323 -28.72 -0.97 1.71
C MET A 323 -27.70 -0.34 2.68
N LYS A 324 -27.49 0.98 2.58
CA LYS A 324 -26.56 1.76 3.41
C LYS A 324 -27.27 2.98 3.98
N ASN A 325 -28.18 2.77 4.92
CA ASN A 325 -29.00 3.81 5.53
C ASN A 325 -28.82 3.82 7.06
N HIS A 326 -28.15 4.82 7.62
CA HIS A 326 -27.91 4.96 9.06
C HIS A 326 -29.14 5.49 9.84
N THR A 327 -30.34 5.34 9.29
CA THR A 327 -31.62 5.70 9.90
C THR A 327 -32.23 4.50 10.64
N PRO A 328 -32.66 4.67 11.91
CA PRO A 328 -33.33 3.63 12.68
C PRO A 328 -34.54 3.05 11.96
N LYS A 329 -34.83 1.76 12.17
CA LYS A 329 -35.93 1.04 11.51
C LYS A 329 -37.28 1.76 11.61
N GLU A 330 -37.58 2.32 12.78
CA GLU A 330 -38.83 3.05 13.08
C GLU A 330 -38.99 4.33 12.24
N ASP A 331 -37.87 4.94 11.83
CA ASP A 331 -37.82 6.24 11.17
C ASP A 331 -37.65 6.11 9.64
N ARG A 332 -37.61 4.89 9.10
CA ARG A 332 -37.50 4.65 7.65
C ARG A 332 -38.86 4.82 6.99
N GLU A 333 -38.90 5.48 5.84
CA GLU A 333 -40.14 5.80 5.11
C GLU A 333 -40.82 4.58 4.42
N GLY A 334 -40.45 3.35 4.81
CA GLY A 334 -41.00 2.12 4.21
C GLY A 334 -40.61 1.91 2.74
N ASP A 335 -39.57 2.60 2.26
CA ASP A 335 -39.11 2.64 0.86
C ASP A 335 -38.19 1.46 0.46
N GLY A 336 -38.11 0.46 1.34
CA GLY A 336 -37.24 -0.72 1.20
C GLY A 336 -35.79 -0.50 1.61
N THR A 337 -35.46 0.62 2.29
CA THR A 337 -34.11 0.86 2.79
C THR A 337 -33.75 0.01 4.03
N MET A 338 -32.47 -0.35 4.10
CA MET A 338 -31.87 -1.15 5.17
C MET A 338 -30.47 -0.64 5.45
N ASP A 339 -29.96 -0.86 6.67
CA ASP A 339 -28.54 -0.68 6.97
C ASP A 339 -27.83 -2.04 7.03
N HIS A 340 -27.54 -2.61 5.87
CA HIS A 340 -27.10 -4.01 5.79
C HIS A 340 -25.59 -4.11 6.01
N LEU A 341 -25.15 -4.80 7.06
CA LEU A 341 -23.73 -4.90 7.42
C LEU A 341 -22.83 -5.40 6.29
N LEU A 342 -23.25 -6.41 5.52
CA LEU A 342 -22.46 -6.95 4.39
C LEU A 342 -22.44 -6.05 3.13
N PHE A 343 -23.14 -4.92 3.11
CA PHE A 343 -22.98 -3.87 2.10
C PHE A 343 -21.93 -2.83 2.51
N TRP A 344 -21.38 -2.96 3.71
CA TRP A 344 -20.30 -2.13 4.21
C TRP A 344 -18.95 -2.87 4.16
N PRO A 345 -17.85 -2.19 3.77
CA PRO A 345 -16.52 -2.79 3.72
C PRO A 345 -16.08 -3.54 4.98
N VAL A 346 -16.36 -2.99 6.16
CA VAL A 346 -15.97 -3.62 7.42
C VAL A 346 -16.70 -4.95 7.68
N GLY A 347 -17.96 -5.06 7.25
CA GLY A 347 -18.73 -6.30 7.31
C GLY A 347 -18.23 -7.34 6.33
N GLN A 348 -17.89 -6.92 5.11
CA GLN A 348 -17.31 -7.80 4.08
C GLN A 348 -15.95 -8.36 4.50
N ILE A 349 -15.07 -7.53 5.08
CA ILE A 349 -13.78 -7.96 5.63
C ILE A 349 -13.98 -8.88 6.84
N GLY A 350 -14.94 -8.57 7.73
CA GLY A 350 -15.27 -9.45 8.86
C GLY A 350 -15.78 -10.83 8.42
N LEU A 351 -16.61 -10.87 7.38
CA LEU A 351 -17.03 -12.13 6.77
C LEU A 351 -15.84 -12.91 6.18
N ALA A 352 -14.88 -12.23 5.55
CA ALA A 352 -13.67 -12.87 5.03
C ALA A 352 -12.84 -13.52 6.14
N PHE A 353 -12.64 -12.83 7.27
CA PHE A 353 -11.97 -13.41 8.44
C PHE A 353 -12.70 -14.65 8.97
N TYR A 354 -14.03 -14.57 9.14
CA TYR A 354 -14.82 -15.72 9.58
C TYR A 354 -14.67 -16.93 8.64
N ILE A 355 -14.74 -16.71 7.32
CA ILE A 355 -14.58 -17.79 6.34
C ILE A 355 -13.19 -18.42 6.48
N VAL A 356 -12.16 -17.61 6.64
CA VAL A 356 -10.78 -18.11 6.83
C VAL A 356 -10.63 -18.87 8.14
N ASP A 357 -11.25 -18.43 9.23
CA ASP A 357 -11.24 -19.16 10.50
C ASP A 357 -11.85 -20.56 10.35
N VAL A 358 -12.92 -20.70 9.55
CA VAL A 358 -13.52 -22.01 9.24
C VAL A 358 -12.60 -22.85 8.35
N ILE A 359 -12.02 -22.26 7.29
CA ILE A 359 -11.06 -22.94 6.41
C ILE A 359 -9.89 -23.48 7.23
N GLN A 360 -9.26 -22.65 8.05
CA GLN A 360 -8.06 -23.01 8.81
C GLN A 360 -8.33 -24.07 9.88
N LYS A 361 -9.53 -24.13 10.45
CA LYS A 361 -9.93 -25.22 11.36
C LYS A 361 -10.05 -26.56 10.63
N GLU A 362 -10.40 -26.55 9.35
CA GLU A 362 -10.60 -27.76 8.55
C GLU A 362 -9.35 -28.20 7.80
N LEU A 363 -8.46 -27.26 7.50
CA LEU A 363 -7.21 -27.51 6.81
C LEU A 363 -6.28 -28.33 7.71
N GLN A 364 -6.33 -29.66 7.55
CA GLN A 364 -5.40 -30.59 8.21
C GLN A 364 -4.00 -30.45 7.61
N GLU A 365 -2.98 -30.81 8.39
CA GLU A 365 -1.59 -30.79 7.94
C GLU A 365 -1.41 -31.66 6.68
N GLY A 366 -1.02 -31.02 5.57
CA GLY A 366 -0.84 -31.67 4.27
C GLY A 366 -2.09 -31.75 3.37
N SER A 367 -3.22 -31.16 3.78
CA SER A 367 -4.41 -31.02 2.92
C SER A 367 -4.37 -29.75 2.07
N GLU A 368 -4.90 -29.83 0.84
CA GLU A 368 -5.08 -28.68 -0.04
C GLU A 368 -6.42 -27.98 0.23
N PHE A 369 -6.51 -26.70 -0.13
CA PHE A 369 -7.75 -25.94 -0.07
C PHE A 369 -8.82 -26.55 -0.98
N ASP A 370 -10.05 -26.67 -0.46
CA ASP A 370 -11.21 -27.06 -1.24
C ASP A 370 -12.36 -26.07 -1.02
N ILE A 371 -13.02 -25.67 -2.12
CA ILE A 371 -14.11 -24.69 -2.10
C ILE A 371 -15.33 -25.13 -1.24
N SER A 372 -15.47 -26.43 -0.94
CA SER A 372 -16.48 -26.95 -0.03
C SER A 372 -16.34 -26.43 1.40
N MET A 373 -15.13 -26.12 1.86
CA MET A 373 -14.89 -25.47 3.16
C MET A 373 -15.61 -24.11 3.21
N VAL A 374 -15.55 -23.34 2.12
CA VAL A 374 -16.23 -22.05 1.98
C VAL A 374 -17.75 -22.23 1.89
N LYS A 375 -18.22 -23.26 1.18
CA LYS A 375 -19.66 -23.61 1.15
C LYS A 375 -20.19 -23.92 2.55
N LYS A 376 -19.40 -24.60 3.38
CA LYS A 376 -19.77 -24.90 4.77
C LYS A 376 -19.82 -23.63 5.62
N ALA A 377 -18.83 -22.75 5.51
CA ALA A 377 -18.83 -21.46 6.20
C ALA A 377 -20.07 -20.63 5.83
N LEU A 378 -20.43 -20.58 4.55
CA LEU A 378 -21.57 -19.80 4.04
C LEU A 378 -22.93 -20.49 4.24
N LYS A 379 -22.97 -21.73 4.72
CA LYS A 379 -24.23 -22.42 4.95
C LYS A 379 -25.08 -21.64 5.95
N ASP A 380 -26.34 -21.37 5.60
CA ASP A 380 -27.30 -20.63 6.44
C ASP A 380 -26.89 -19.18 6.76
N ILE A 381 -25.91 -18.60 6.05
CA ILE A 381 -25.38 -17.25 6.31
C ILE A 381 -26.45 -16.15 6.18
N ASN A 382 -27.42 -16.33 5.27
CA ASN A 382 -28.52 -15.37 5.06
C ASN A 382 -29.61 -15.45 6.14
N LYS A 383 -29.58 -16.44 7.04
CA LYS A 383 -30.50 -16.48 8.19
C LYS A 383 -30.10 -15.50 9.30
N ILE A 384 -28.89 -14.94 9.24
CA ILE A 384 -28.44 -13.87 10.13
C ILE A 384 -29.20 -12.60 9.76
N ASP A 385 -29.78 -11.91 10.74
CA ASP A 385 -30.30 -10.56 10.54
C ASP A 385 -29.11 -9.61 10.43
N TRP A 386 -28.85 -9.08 9.23
CA TRP A 386 -27.72 -8.22 8.95
C TRP A 386 -28.00 -6.72 9.14
N ASP A 387 -29.19 -6.33 9.63
CA ASP A 387 -29.48 -4.92 9.87
C ASP A 387 -28.66 -4.39 11.05
N LEU A 388 -27.90 -3.32 10.82
CA LEU A 388 -27.05 -2.70 11.84
C LEU A 388 -27.83 -2.17 13.06
N PHE A 389 -29.15 -2.03 12.97
CA PHE A 389 -30.03 -1.67 14.09
C PHE A 389 -30.58 -2.86 14.89
N SER A 390 -30.31 -4.10 14.48
CA SER A 390 -30.65 -5.31 15.23
C SER A 390 -29.50 -5.76 16.14
N GLY A 391 -29.80 -6.53 17.18
CA GLY A 391 -28.80 -7.35 17.87
C GLY A 391 -28.28 -8.45 16.93
N PRO A 392 -26.95 -8.72 16.88
CA PRO A 392 -25.90 -8.21 17.78
C PRO A 392 -25.19 -6.91 17.35
N TRP A 393 -25.57 -6.32 16.21
CA TRP A 393 -24.77 -5.30 15.52
C TRP A 393 -24.92 -3.91 16.13
N TYR A 394 -26.11 -3.56 16.60
CA TYR A 394 -26.37 -2.24 17.15
C TYR A 394 -25.55 -2.02 18.43
N GLY A 395 -24.81 -0.92 18.46
CA GLY A 395 -23.81 -0.62 19.50
C GLY A 395 -22.47 -1.33 19.30
N TYR A 396 -22.43 -2.47 18.61
CA TYR A 396 -21.22 -3.25 18.39
C TYR A 396 -20.44 -2.77 17.16
N THR A 397 -21.13 -2.58 16.03
CA THR A 397 -20.59 -2.03 14.78
C THR A 397 -21.14 -0.65 14.48
N LEU A 398 -22.38 -0.34 14.87
CA LEU A 398 -23.02 0.96 14.67
C LEU A 398 -23.18 1.68 16.01
N HIS A 399 -22.67 2.92 16.14
CA HIS A 399 -22.74 3.67 17.39
C HIS A 399 -23.35 5.07 17.21
N LYS A 400 -23.96 5.57 18.28
CA LYS A 400 -24.49 6.93 18.38
C LYS A 400 -23.38 7.91 18.69
N VAL A 401 -23.24 8.95 17.88
CA VAL A 401 -22.33 10.08 18.13
C VAL A 401 -23.09 11.40 18.16
N ALA A 402 -22.72 12.30 19.07
CA ALA A 402 -23.24 13.65 19.05
C ALA A 402 -22.80 14.37 17.76
N LYS A 403 -23.71 15.12 17.12
CA LYS A 403 -23.35 16.07 16.06
C LYS A 403 -22.55 17.20 16.71
N VAL A 404 -21.23 17.16 16.55
CA VAL A 404 -20.38 18.32 16.83
C VAL A 404 -20.41 19.22 15.60
N ASP A 405 -20.93 20.43 15.75
CA ASP A 405 -20.87 21.48 14.74
C ASP A 405 -19.41 21.92 14.56
N GLN A 406 -18.83 21.67 13.38
CA GLN A 406 -17.43 21.99 13.08
C GLN A 406 -17.15 23.49 13.06
N GLN A 407 -18.17 24.34 12.88
CA GLN A 407 -18.02 25.80 12.91
C GLN A 407 -18.01 26.38 14.34
N ASN A 408 -18.54 25.66 15.33
CA ASN A 408 -18.64 26.10 16.73
C ASN A 408 -17.66 25.35 17.65
N ARG A 409 -16.37 25.34 17.29
CA ARG A 409 -15.31 24.78 18.14
C ARG A 409 -15.02 25.58 19.42
N VAL A 410 -15.71 26.70 19.65
CA VAL A 410 -15.53 27.50 20.86
C VAL A 410 -16.89 27.81 21.49
N GLY A 411 -17.23 27.07 22.55
CA GLY A 411 -18.09 27.58 23.60
C GLY A 411 -19.45 26.90 23.76
N LYS A 412 -19.65 26.46 25.01
CA LYS A 412 -20.93 26.27 25.71
C LYS A 412 -21.73 25.03 25.35
N TYR A 413 -21.79 24.13 26.34
CA TYR A 413 -22.92 23.26 26.66
C TYR A 413 -24.23 23.82 26.09
N ALA A 414 -24.66 23.29 24.95
CA ALA A 414 -26.02 23.49 24.49
C ALA A 414 -26.94 22.92 25.59
N LYS A 415 -27.80 23.76 26.17
CA LYS A 415 -28.88 23.31 27.05
C LYS A 415 -29.93 22.62 26.16
N GLY A 416 -29.78 21.31 25.99
CA GLY A 416 -30.66 20.43 25.20
C GLY A 416 -30.02 19.06 25.01
N GLU A 417 -30.80 18.02 24.70
CA GLU A 417 -30.19 16.76 24.26
C GLU A 417 -29.43 17.00 22.96
N PRO A 418 -28.15 16.62 22.87
CA PRO A 418 -27.35 16.86 21.68
C PRO A 418 -27.96 16.10 20.51
N ASP A 419 -28.09 16.79 19.38
CA ASP A 419 -28.51 16.20 18.11
C ASP A 419 -27.59 14.99 17.81
N VAL A 420 -28.15 13.78 17.68
CA VAL A 420 -27.36 12.54 17.54
C VAL A 420 -27.37 12.08 16.09
N LYS A 421 -26.30 11.43 15.65
CA LYS A 421 -26.26 10.65 14.40
C LYS A 421 -25.65 9.29 14.62
N HIS A 422 -26.07 8.30 13.85
CA HIS A 422 -25.44 6.99 13.85
C HIS A 422 -24.23 6.98 12.92
N ARG A 423 -23.19 6.27 13.31
CA ARG A 423 -22.00 6.05 12.49
C ARG A 423 -21.46 4.65 12.71
N MET A 424 -20.92 4.07 11.65
CA MET A 424 -20.12 2.86 11.79
C MET A 424 -18.86 3.13 12.63
N PHE A 425 -18.57 2.21 13.54
CA PHE A 425 -17.31 2.16 14.25
C PHE A 425 -16.29 1.36 13.44
N ALA A 426 -15.26 2.06 12.96
CA ALA A 426 -14.17 1.46 12.20
C ALA A 426 -12.86 1.58 12.98
N SER A 427 -12.67 0.75 14.02
CA SER A 427 -11.33 0.49 14.56
C SER A 427 -10.66 -0.62 13.77
N GLY A 428 -9.33 -0.74 13.89
CA GLY A 428 -8.57 -1.83 13.25
C GLY A 428 -9.06 -3.24 13.66
N SER A 429 -9.65 -3.38 14.85
CA SER A 429 -10.21 -4.64 15.36
C SER A 429 -11.65 -4.93 14.95
N SER A 430 -12.37 -3.97 14.34
CA SER A 430 -13.79 -4.14 14.01
C SER A 430 -14.08 -5.36 13.10
N PRO A 431 -13.28 -5.65 12.05
CA PRO A 431 -13.52 -6.84 11.24
C PRO A 431 -13.41 -8.16 12.01
N GLN A 432 -12.40 -8.30 12.88
CA GLN A 432 -12.22 -9.53 13.68
C GLN A 432 -13.38 -9.71 14.67
N ASN A 433 -13.81 -8.62 15.32
CA ASN A 433 -14.99 -8.64 16.18
C ASN A 433 -16.25 -9.13 15.44
N ILE A 434 -16.45 -8.68 14.20
CA ILE A 434 -17.55 -9.16 13.34
C ILE A 434 -17.38 -10.65 13.04
N ALA A 435 -16.17 -11.10 12.72
CA ALA A 435 -15.87 -12.50 12.47
C ALA A 435 -16.21 -13.39 13.69
N ASP A 436 -15.76 -12.98 14.87
CA ASP A 436 -16.03 -13.67 16.14
C ASP A 436 -17.54 -13.77 16.39
N MET A 437 -18.29 -12.69 16.12
CA MET A 437 -19.74 -12.68 16.31
C MET A 437 -20.44 -13.60 15.30
N ILE A 438 -20.01 -13.64 14.05
CA ILE A 438 -20.51 -14.61 13.06
C ILE A 438 -20.24 -16.03 13.54
N GLY A 439 -19.02 -16.30 14.02
CA GLY A 439 -18.64 -17.60 14.60
C GLY A 439 -19.50 -18.00 15.80
N PHE A 440 -19.80 -17.05 16.70
CA PHE A 440 -20.70 -17.26 17.82
C PHE A 440 -22.11 -17.63 17.35
N LEU A 441 -22.71 -16.82 16.46
CA LEU A 441 -24.04 -17.05 15.88
C LEU A 441 -24.15 -18.39 15.16
N LYS A 442 -23.05 -18.83 14.53
CA LYS A 442 -22.93 -20.10 13.81
C LYS A 442 -22.64 -21.30 14.71
N GLY A 443 -22.37 -21.08 16.00
CA GLY A 443 -22.09 -22.16 16.96
C GLY A 443 -20.67 -22.73 16.83
N GLU A 444 -19.73 -22.00 16.23
CA GLU A 444 -18.34 -22.44 16.04
C GLU A 444 -17.53 -22.50 17.35
N PHE A 445 -18.01 -21.79 18.38
CA PHE A 445 -17.49 -21.81 19.74
C PHE A 445 -18.60 -21.39 20.72
N ALA A 446 -18.29 -21.39 22.02
CA ALA A 446 -19.21 -21.03 23.09
C ALA A 446 -20.53 -21.84 23.09
N SER A 447 -20.43 -23.15 22.92
CA SER A 447 -21.58 -24.06 22.75
C SER A 447 -22.35 -24.35 24.05
N ASP A 448 -21.75 -24.07 25.21
CA ASP A 448 -22.38 -24.22 26.51
C ASP A 448 -22.75 -22.87 27.13
N LYS A 449 -23.65 -22.90 28.13
CA LYS A 449 -24.16 -21.68 28.77
C LYS A 449 -23.05 -20.81 29.38
N LYS A 450 -22.05 -21.42 30.02
CA LYS A 450 -20.99 -20.68 30.71
C LYS A 450 -20.09 -19.97 29.71
N SER A 451 -19.68 -20.65 28.64
CA SER A 451 -18.87 -20.01 27.59
C SER A 451 -19.65 -18.95 26.81
N ALA A 452 -20.97 -19.12 26.62
CA ALA A 452 -21.83 -18.10 26.04
C ALA A 452 -21.97 -16.86 26.93
N GLU A 453 -22.04 -17.02 28.26
CA GLU A 453 -22.03 -15.90 29.22
C GLU A 453 -20.69 -15.15 29.20
N ILE A 454 -19.56 -15.86 29.12
CA ILE A 454 -18.24 -15.22 28.99
C ILE A 454 -18.18 -14.38 27.70
N TYR A 455 -18.67 -14.92 26.58
CA TYR A 455 -18.68 -14.17 25.33
C TYR A 455 -19.66 -12.99 25.35
N ARG A 456 -20.77 -13.10 26.08
CA ARG A 456 -21.67 -11.97 26.33
C ARG A 456 -20.93 -10.83 27.01
N ASP A 457 -20.16 -11.11 28.07
CA ASP A 457 -19.40 -10.08 28.80
C ASP A 457 -18.39 -9.37 27.89
N GLU A 458 -17.71 -10.12 27.01
CA GLU A 458 -16.81 -9.55 26.01
C GLU A 458 -17.54 -8.70 24.97
N TRP A 459 -18.71 -9.14 24.50
CA TRP A 459 -19.55 -8.38 23.57
C TRP A 459 -20.06 -7.09 24.22
N GLU A 460 -20.57 -7.17 25.44
CA GLU A 460 -21.09 -6.04 26.22
C GLU A 460 -19.97 -4.99 26.47
N GLY A 461 -18.77 -5.45 26.83
CA GLY A 461 -17.60 -4.59 27.00
C GLY A 461 -17.14 -3.86 25.72
N LYS A 462 -17.57 -4.33 24.54
CA LYS A 462 -17.27 -3.71 23.23
C LYS A 462 -18.39 -2.77 22.76
N LEU A 463 -19.57 -2.79 23.39
CA LEU A 463 -20.70 -1.95 22.98
C LEU A 463 -20.41 -0.46 23.18
N ARG A 464 -20.78 0.34 22.18
CA ARG A 464 -20.69 1.80 22.16
C ARG A 464 -22.07 2.40 22.00
N ILE A 465 -22.87 2.32 23.04
CA ILE A 465 -24.22 2.88 23.07
C ILE A 465 -24.22 4.09 24.01
N TYR A 466 -24.65 5.25 23.50
CA TYR A 466 -24.81 6.43 24.33
C TYR A 466 -26.00 6.25 25.28
N LYS A 467 -25.75 6.26 26.60
CA LYS A 467 -26.76 6.05 27.66
C LYS A 467 -27.57 4.76 27.49
N SER A 468 -26.94 3.62 27.22
CA SER A 468 -27.64 2.32 27.20
C SER A 468 -28.24 2.00 28.56
N SER A 469 -29.48 1.50 28.57
CA SER A 469 -30.08 0.87 29.76
C SER A 469 -29.77 -0.63 29.79
N PRO A 470 -29.70 -1.28 30.97
CA PRO A 470 -29.55 -2.73 31.07
C PRO A 470 -30.60 -3.50 30.27
N GLU A 471 -31.83 -3.00 30.22
CA GLU A 471 -32.93 -3.60 29.45
C GLU A 471 -32.66 -3.57 27.95
N GLN A 472 -32.04 -2.50 27.44
CA GLN A 472 -31.66 -2.41 26.02
C GLN A 472 -30.57 -3.43 25.66
N ILE A 473 -29.56 -3.57 26.51
CA ILE A 473 -28.48 -4.55 26.31
C ILE A 473 -29.05 -5.98 26.34
N GLU A 474 -29.91 -6.27 27.31
CA GLU A 474 -30.58 -7.57 27.44
C GLU A 474 -31.47 -7.86 26.23
N LYS A 475 -32.19 -6.86 25.71
CA LYS A 475 -32.99 -7.00 24.47
C LYS A 475 -32.11 -7.39 23.28
N LEU A 476 -31.03 -6.66 23.03
CA LEU A 476 -30.09 -6.94 21.92
C LEU A 476 -29.45 -8.32 22.04
N TRP A 477 -29.11 -8.74 23.27
CA TRP A 477 -28.57 -10.07 23.50
C TRP A 477 -29.60 -11.16 23.25
N ASN A 478 -30.85 -10.97 23.67
CA ASN A 478 -31.93 -11.92 23.38
C ASN A 478 -32.23 -12.03 21.88
N GLU A 479 -32.16 -10.92 21.13
CA GLU A 479 -32.23 -10.95 19.66
C GLU A 479 -31.07 -11.78 19.08
N THR A 480 -29.85 -11.59 19.59
CA THR A 480 -28.66 -12.35 19.19
C THR A 480 -28.83 -13.85 19.43
N LEU A 481 -29.31 -14.25 20.61
CA LEU A 481 -29.56 -15.65 20.94
C LEU A 481 -30.70 -16.25 20.10
N SER A 482 -31.72 -15.46 19.77
CA SER A 482 -32.80 -15.90 18.87
C SER A 482 -32.27 -16.22 17.48
N VAL A 483 -31.38 -15.38 16.94
CA VAL A 483 -30.69 -15.65 15.66
C VAL A 483 -29.81 -16.90 15.78
N ARG A 484 -29.01 -17.00 16.84
CA ARG A 484 -28.14 -18.16 17.09
C ARG A 484 -28.92 -19.47 17.13
N LYS A 485 -30.04 -19.52 17.85
CA LYS A 485 -30.90 -20.69 17.95
C LYS A 485 -31.48 -21.11 16.60
N LYS A 486 -31.84 -20.15 15.73
CA LYS A 486 -32.35 -20.44 14.37
C LYS A 486 -31.28 -21.05 13.46
N ILE A 487 -30.01 -20.73 13.68
CA ILE A 487 -28.90 -21.10 12.80
C ILE A 487 -28.19 -22.35 13.29
N ALA A 488 -27.78 -22.36 14.56
CA ALA A 488 -26.99 -23.42 15.17
C ALA A 488 -27.84 -24.46 15.92
N GLY A 489 -29.10 -24.16 16.24
CA GLY A 489 -29.97 -25.05 17.02
C GLY A 489 -29.61 -25.13 18.51
N ILE A 490 -28.69 -24.29 18.99
CA ILE A 490 -28.20 -24.20 20.38
C ILE A 490 -28.89 -23.06 21.11
#